data_AF-A0A1A2L8F8-F1
#
_entry.id   AF-A0A1A2L8F8-F1
#
_cell.length_a   1.000
_cell.length_b   1.000
_cell.length_c   1.000
_cell.angle_alpha   90.00
_cell.angle_beta   90.00
_cell.angle_gamma   90.00
#
_symmetry.space_group_name_H-M   'P 1'
#
loop_
_entity.id
_entity.type
_entity.pdbx_description
1 polymer ?
#
loop_
_entity_poly.entity_id
_entity_poly.type
_entity_poly.pdbx_seq_one_letter_code
_entity_poly.pdbx_strand_id
1 'polypeptide(L)' 'MTTTDERHEVGRLAESTGWLHRDVDRVDVYQRGANRIRVVWQGSDAISGATLYQDDIMTTYTREVATLNSWLKR' A
#
# COMPACT_ATOMS: atom_id res chain seq x y z
N MET A 1 14.69 -17.41 -10.32
CA MET A 1 13.53 -16.78 -9.65
C MET A 1 13.95 -15.39 -9.24
N THR A 2 13.57 -14.37 -10.01
CA THR A 2 13.71 -12.98 -9.58
C THR A 2 12.72 -12.77 -8.44
N THR A 3 13.23 -12.67 -7.23
CA THR A 3 12.47 -12.17 -6.08
C THR A 3 12.14 -10.71 -6.40
N THR A 4 11.00 -10.47 -7.04
CA THR A 4 10.52 -9.13 -7.29
C THR A 4 10.17 -8.54 -5.93
N ASP A 5 10.88 -7.48 -5.55
CA ASP A 5 10.60 -6.70 -4.36
C ASP A 5 9.25 -5.97 -4.56
N GLU A 6 8.16 -6.65 -4.24
CA GLU A 6 6.78 -6.14 -4.35
C GLU A 6 6.62 -4.86 -3.56
N ARG A 7 7.25 -4.77 -2.37
CA ARG A 7 7.23 -3.55 -1.55
C ARG A 7 7.82 -2.35 -2.28
N HIS A 8 8.96 -2.54 -2.93
CA HIS A 8 9.58 -1.49 -3.73
C HIS A 8 8.72 -1.13 -4.97
N GLU A 9 8.10 -2.11 -5.62
CA GLU A 9 7.20 -1.84 -6.76
C GLU A 9 5.95 -1.03 -6.36
N VAL A 10 5.32 -1.41 -5.24
CA VAL A 10 4.18 -0.68 -4.68
C VAL A 10 4.57 0.75 -4.32
N GLY A 11 5.75 0.95 -3.72
CA GLY A 11 6.29 2.28 -3.42
C GLY A 11 6.41 3.15 -4.67
N ARG A 12 7.06 2.63 -5.72
CA ARG A 12 7.19 3.34 -7.01
C ARG A 12 5.85 3.65 -7.65
N LEU A 13 4.91 2.70 -7.61
CA LEU A 13 3.56 2.91 -8.12
C LEU A 13 2.87 4.05 -7.38
N ALA A 14 2.93 4.05 -6.05
CA ALA A 14 2.32 5.07 -5.20
C ALA A 14 2.87 6.47 -5.52
N GLU A 15 4.19 6.61 -5.60
CA GLU A 15 4.84 7.88 -5.98
C GLU A 15 4.40 8.36 -7.36
N SER A 16 4.35 7.44 -8.35
CA SER A 16 3.95 7.77 -9.72
C SER A 16 2.50 8.24 -9.85
N THR A 17 1.63 7.83 -8.92
CA THR A 17 0.21 8.21 -8.88
C THR A 17 -0.11 9.28 -7.84
N GLY A 18 0.93 9.95 -7.32
CA GLY A 18 0.82 11.14 -6.46
C GLY A 18 0.45 10.83 -5.01
N TRP A 19 0.67 9.60 -4.54
CA TRP A 19 0.55 9.27 -3.13
C TRP A 19 1.82 9.65 -2.38
N LEU A 20 1.65 10.25 -1.20
CA LEU A 20 2.72 10.42 -0.25
C LEU A 20 2.98 9.09 0.44
N HIS A 21 4.23 8.62 0.42
CA HIS A 21 4.64 7.37 1.06
C HIS A 21 5.42 7.69 2.35
N ARG A 22 5.08 6.97 3.41
CA ARG A 22 5.86 6.87 4.64
C ARG A 22 6.05 5.41 5.00
N ASP A 23 7.29 4.97 5.11
CA ASP A 23 7.64 3.69 5.69
C ASP A 23 7.87 3.81 7.20
N VAL A 24 7.38 2.82 7.95
CA VAL A 24 7.61 2.65 9.39
C VAL A 24 7.79 1.16 9.66
N ASP A 25 9.05 0.71 9.67
CA ASP A 25 9.41 -0.70 9.85
C ASP A 25 8.73 -1.59 8.78
N ARG A 26 7.83 -2.50 9.19
CA ARG A 26 7.05 -3.38 8.31
C ARG A 26 5.76 -2.75 7.79
N VAL A 27 5.50 -1.48 8.11
CA VAL A 27 4.26 -0.80 7.76
C VAL A 27 4.54 0.31 6.76
N ASP A 28 3.87 0.28 5.62
CA ASP A 28 3.83 1.41 4.71
C ASP A 28 2.49 2.14 4.84
N VAL A 29 2.56 3.46 4.83
CA VAL A 29 1.40 4.35 4.82
C VAL A 29 1.46 5.18 3.56
N TYR A 30 0.42 5.04 2.73
CA TYR A 30 0.21 5.86 1.55
C TYR A 30 -0.93 6.84 1.81
N GLN A 31 -0.73 8.12 1.55
CA GLN A 31 -1.78 9.14 1.72
C GLN A 31 -1.96 10.01 0.47
N ARG A 32 -3.22 10.23 0.08
CA ARG A 32 -3.57 11.14 -1.01
C ARG A 32 -4.91 11.82 -0.72
N GLY A 33 -4.86 13.09 -0.33
CA GLY A 33 -6.03 13.82 0.16
C GLY A 33 -6.61 13.15 1.42
N ALA A 34 -7.91 12.90 1.40
CA ALA A 34 -8.65 12.20 2.46
C ALA A 34 -8.46 10.67 2.47
N ASN A 35 -7.87 10.10 1.41
CA ASN A 35 -7.62 8.66 1.34
C ASN A 35 -6.30 8.32 2.02
N ARG A 36 -6.30 7.27 2.83
CA ARG A 36 -5.09 6.70 3.42
C ARG A 36 -5.13 5.18 3.26
N ILE A 37 -4.01 4.60 2.84
CA ILE A 37 -3.83 3.15 2.79
C ILE A 37 -2.73 2.79 3.79
N ARG A 38 -3.00 1.83 4.66
CA ARG A 38 -2.01 1.26 5.58
C ARG A 38 -1.75 -0.18 5.19
N VAL A 39 -0.51 -0.49 4.84
CA VAL A 39 -0.07 -1.81 4.38
C VAL A 39 0.87 -2.39 5.42
N VAL A 40 0.62 -3.61 5.85
CA VAL A 40 1.50 -4.36 6.74
C VAL A 40 2.16 -5.46 5.93
N TRP A 41 3.47 -5.40 5.81
CA TRP A 41 4.27 -6.34 5.05
C TRP A 41 4.68 -7.58 5.84
N GLN A 42 4.94 -8.66 5.11
CA GLN A 42 5.61 -9.88 5.54
C GLN A 42 6.84 -10.08 4.62
N GLY A 43 7.97 -9.46 5.00
CA GLY A 43 9.12 -9.35 4.11
C GLY A 43 8.87 -8.35 2.98
N SER A 44 9.57 -8.48 1.86
CA SER A 44 9.44 -7.62 0.66
C SER A 44 8.38 -8.09 -0.33
N ASP A 45 7.90 -9.34 -0.21
CA ASP A 45 7.24 -10.03 -1.32
C ASP A 45 5.73 -10.27 -1.09
N ALA A 46 5.25 -10.05 0.14
CA ALA A 46 3.86 -10.31 0.51
C ALA A 46 3.37 -9.36 1.60
N ILE A 47 2.04 -9.15 1.64
CA ILE A 47 1.39 -8.35 2.68
C ILE A 47 0.66 -9.26 3.67
N SER A 48 0.78 -8.97 4.96
CA SER A 48 -0.14 -9.47 5.98
C SER A 48 -1.53 -8.82 5.86
N GLY A 49 -1.59 -7.63 5.26
CA GLY A 49 -2.84 -7.01 4.82
C GLY A 49 -2.69 -5.52 4.52
N ALA A 50 -3.66 -4.98 3.81
CA ALA A 50 -3.80 -3.57 3.52
C ALA A 50 -5.21 -3.09 3.87
N THR A 51 -5.29 -1.91 4.47
CA THR A 51 -6.55 -1.26 4.84
C THR A 51 -6.65 0.08 4.14
N LEU A 52 -7.75 0.31 3.42
CA LEU A 52 -8.12 1.62 2.90
C LEU A 52 -8.96 2.36 3.95
N TYR A 53 -8.62 3.63 4.14
CA TYR A 53 -9.34 4.59 4.95
C TYR A 53 -9.78 5.76 4.07
N GLN A 54 -10.96 6.29 4.35
CA GLN A 54 -11.49 7.53 3.76
C GLN A 54 -11.99 8.40 4.92
N ASP A 55 -11.48 9.63 5.02
CA ASP A 55 -11.80 10.53 6.15
C ASP A 55 -11.59 9.85 7.51
N ASP A 56 -10.46 9.15 7.65
CA ASP A 56 -10.07 8.34 8.81
C ASP A 56 -11.00 7.14 9.15
N ILE A 57 -12.05 6.90 8.37
CA ILE A 57 -12.94 5.75 8.51
C ILE A 57 -12.37 4.58 7.71
N MET A 58 -12.19 3.43 8.36
CA MET A 58 -11.82 2.19 7.69
C MET A 58 -12.95 1.75 6.75
N THR A 59 -12.64 1.59 5.46
CA THR A 59 -13.62 1.20 4.45
C THR A 59 -13.44 -0.25 4.01
N THR A 60 -12.22 -0.62 3.61
CA THR A 60 -11.95 -1.94 3.02
C THR A 60 -10.65 -2.53 3.54
N TYR A 61 -10.63 -3.85 3.70
CA TYR A 61 -9.42 -4.63 4.02
C TYR A 61 -9.17 -5.68 2.93
N THR A 62 -7.89 -5.92 2.62
CA THR A 62 -7.46 -6.97 1.69
C THR A 62 -6.15 -7.61 2.15
N ARG A 63 -5.87 -8.82 1.69
CA ARG A 63 -4.54 -9.46 1.76
C ARG A 63 -3.88 -9.59 0.39
N GLU A 64 -4.53 -9.08 -0.65
CA GLU A 64 -4.08 -9.20 -2.04
C GLU A 64 -3.37 -7.92 -2.50
N VAL A 65 -2.12 -8.05 -2.93
CA VAL A 65 -1.33 -6.93 -3.49
C VAL A 65 -2.00 -6.35 -4.74
N ALA A 66 -2.68 -7.18 -5.54
CA ALA A 66 -3.43 -6.72 -6.71
C ALA A 66 -4.55 -5.71 -6.34
N THR A 67 -5.22 -5.90 -5.20
CA THR A 67 -6.24 -4.97 -4.72
C THR A 67 -5.62 -3.66 -4.23
N LEU A 68 -4.50 -3.74 -3.50
CA LEU A 68 -3.71 -2.57 -3.10
C LEU A 68 -3.28 -1.74 -4.32
N ASN A 69 -2.70 -2.37 -5.34
CA ASN A 69 -2.31 -1.72 -6.59
C ASN A 69 -3.49 -1.04 -7.29
N SER A 70 -4.68 -1.65 -7.22
CA SER A 70 -5.89 -1.06 -7.79
C SER A 70 -6.34 0.19 -7.04
N TRP A 71 -6.10 0.29 -5.72
CA TRP A 71 -6.38 1.50 -4.95
C TRP A 71 -5.39 2.62 -5.27
N LEU A 72 -4.11 2.29 -5.42
CA LEU A 72 -3.07 3.27 -5.73
C LEU A 72 -3.24 3.89 -7.13
N LYS A 73 -3.84 3.15 -8.07
CA LYS A 73 -4.10 3.58 -9.46
C LYS A 73 -5.38 4.40 -9.66
N ARG A 74 -6.34 4.28 -8.74
CA ARG A 74 -7.48 5.23 -8.67
C ARG A 74 -6.95 6.62 -8.36
#